data_AF-A0A402CAC3-F1
#
_entry.id   AF-A0A402CAC3-F1
#
_cell.length_a   1.000
_cell.length_b   1.000
_cell.length_c   1.000
_cell.angle_alpha   90.00
_cell.angle_beta   90.00
_cell.angle_gamma   90.00
#
_symmetry.space_group_name_H-M   'P 1'
#
loop_
_entity.id
_entity.type
_entity.pdbx_description
1 polymer ?
#
loop_
_entity_poly.entity_id
_entity_poly.type
_entity_poly.pdbx_seq_one_letter_code
_entity_poly.pdbx_strand_id
1 'polypeptide(L)'
;METANRTRRVLFVGRPGAGTELTRWVALRQWASDRGIESITECEGDVVCAIATEDVLDGLCSPSDAMAMQLARARGVPCVGVRDAHVLEDAI
;
A
#
# COMPACT_ATOMS: atom_id res chain seq x y z
N MET A 1 -1.88 -16.78 24.59
CA MET A 1 -1.04 -15.82 23.86
C MET A 1 -1.94 -15.10 22.89
N GLU A 2 -1.98 -13.77 23.00
CA GLU A 2 -3.03 -12.89 22.50
C GLU A 2 -3.58 -13.26 21.11
N THR A 3 -4.91 -13.40 21.02
CA THR A 3 -5.66 -13.03 19.82
C THR A 3 -5.50 -11.52 19.65
N ALA A 4 -4.33 -11.10 19.17
CA ALA A 4 -4.10 -9.73 18.76
C ALA A 4 -5.13 -9.45 17.66
N ASN A 5 -6.00 -8.49 17.92
CA ASN A 5 -6.90 -7.91 16.93
C ASN A 5 -6.02 -7.33 15.82
N ARG A 6 -5.63 -8.15 14.84
CA ARG A 6 -4.75 -7.74 13.74
C ARG A 6 -5.60 -6.88 12.82
N THR A 7 -5.63 -5.58 13.12
CA THR A 7 -6.14 -4.58 12.19
C THR A 7 -5.41 -4.80 10.88
N ARG A 8 -6.17 -5.16 9.83
CA ARG A 8 -5.64 -5.30 8.48
C ARG A 8 -5.07 -3.96 8.05
N ARG A 9 -3.94 -3.98 7.36
CA ARG A 9 -3.26 -2.75 6.93
C ARG A 9 -2.93 -2.77 5.45
N VAL A 10 -3.02 -1.61 4.82
CA VAL A 10 -2.53 -1.37 3.46
C VAL A 10 -1.32 -0.45 3.55
N LEU A 11 -0.21 -0.90 2.98
CA LEU A 11 1.01 -0.12 2.91
C LEU A 11 0.97 0.79 1.68
N PHE A 12 1.04 2.10 1.88
CA PHE A 12 1.15 3.10 0.84
C PHE A 12 2.60 3.60 0.76
N VAL A 13 3.23 3.44 -0.41
CA VAL A 13 4.65 3.77 -0.61
C VAL A 13 4.82 4.84 -1.69
N GLY A 14 5.63 5.86 -1.39
CA GLY A 14 5.86 6.99 -2.28
C GLY A 14 4.89 8.16 -2.10
N ARG A 15 5.01 9.14 -3.00
CA ARG A 15 4.13 10.32 -3.06
C ARG A 15 3.45 10.38 -4.41
N PRO A 16 2.10 10.39 -4.45
CA PRO A 16 1.41 10.45 -5.72
C PRO A 16 1.71 11.76 -6.43
N GLY A 17 2.00 11.67 -7.73
CA GLY A 17 2.01 12.79 -8.65
C GLY A 17 0.62 13.39 -8.84
N ALA A 18 0.55 14.51 -9.56
CA ALA A 18 -0.70 15.21 -9.79
C ALA A 18 -1.67 14.46 -10.72
N GLY A 19 -2.93 14.90 -10.75
CA GLY A 19 -3.94 14.39 -11.68
C GLY A 19 -4.49 13.03 -11.28
N THR A 20 -4.57 12.11 -12.24
CA THR A 20 -5.25 10.81 -12.06
C THR A 20 -4.60 9.93 -11.00
N GLU A 21 -3.29 10.05 -10.78
CA GLU A 21 -2.59 9.28 -9.76
C GLU A 21 -3.03 9.71 -8.35
N LEU A 22 -3.02 11.01 -8.06
CA LEU A 22 -3.52 11.56 -6.80
C LEU A 22 -4.98 11.19 -6.56
N THR A 23 -5.85 11.29 -7.58
CA THR A 23 -7.26 10.89 -7.44
C THR A 23 -7.40 9.42 -7.05
N ARG A 24 -6.65 8.51 -7.69
CA ARG A 24 -6.67 7.08 -7.35
C ARG A 24 -6.09 6.83 -5.96
N TRP A 25 -4.99 7.49 -5.62
CA TRP A 25 -4.37 7.37 -4.31
C TRP A 25 -5.35 7.74 -3.18
N VAL A 26 -6.05 8.86 -3.32
CA VAL A 26 -7.08 9.29 -2.37
C VAL A 26 -8.25 8.29 -2.32
N ALA A 27 -8.72 7.82 -3.48
CA ALA A 27 -9.78 6.83 -3.55
C ALA A 27 -9.41 5.52 -2.84
N LEU A 28 -8.20 5.01 -3.03
CA LEU A 28 -7.72 3.78 -2.38
C LEU A 28 -7.58 3.93 -0.87
N ARG A 29 -7.14 5.09 -0.39
CA ARG A 29 -7.11 5.38 1.06
C ARG A 29 -8.51 5.46 1.66
N GLN A 30 -9.45 6.02 0.91
CA GLN A 30 -10.86 6.08 1.33
C GLN A 30 -11.48 4.68 1.37
N TRP A 31 -11.30 3.87 0.32
CA TRP A 31 -11.69 2.46 0.27
C TRP A 31 -11.14 1.66 1.46
N ALA A 32 -9.86 1.84 1.80
CA ALA A 32 -9.24 1.17 2.95
C ALA A 32 -9.93 1.61 4.25
N SER A 33 -10.14 2.91 4.42
CA SER A 33 -10.83 3.49 5.58
C SER A 33 -12.27 2.97 5.72
N ASP A 34 -13.04 2.92 4.64
CA ASP A 34 -14.43 2.45 4.62
C ASP A 34 -14.54 0.97 5.05
N ARG A 35 -13.47 0.19 4.85
CA ARG A 35 -13.38 -1.23 5.24
C ARG A 35 -12.68 -1.45 6.59
N GLY A 36 -12.33 -0.38 7.30
CA GLY A 36 -11.61 -0.45 8.57
C GLY A 36 -10.17 -0.95 8.45
N ILE A 37 -9.58 -0.82 7.25
CA ILE A 37 -8.20 -1.18 6.95
C ILE A 37 -7.32 0.05 7.17
N GLU A 38 -6.29 -0.10 8.00
CA GLU A 38 -5.39 0.99 8.34
C GLU A 38 -4.43 1.29 7.18
N SER A 39 -4.36 2.56 6.75
CA SER A 39 -3.37 3.01 5.76
C SER A 39 -2.05 3.37 6.45
N ILE A 40 -0.99 2.62 6.17
CA ILE A 40 0.34 2.83 6.77
C ILE A 40 1.39 3.20 5.71
N THR A 41 2.52 3.75 6.12
CA THR A 41 3.65 4.10 5.24
C THR A 41 4.91 3.26 5.49
N GLU A 42 4.94 2.51 6.59
CA GLU A 42 6.02 1.59 6.95
C GLU A 42 5.47 0.17 7.01
N CYS A 43 6.24 -0.82 6.54
CA CYS A 43 5.74 -2.18 6.43
C CYS A 43 5.74 -2.88 7.80
N GLU A 44 4.64 -2.76 8.55
CA GLU A 44 4.52 -3.28 9.92
C GLU A 44 3.18 -4.01 10.21
N GLY A 45 3.28 -5.14 10.90
CA GLY A 45 2.15 -5.99 11.27
C GLY A 45 1.45 -6.67 10.09
N ASP A 46 0.11 -6.74 10.15
CA ASP A 46 -0.72 -7.51 9.22
C ASP A 46 -1.03 -6.73 7.94
N VAL A 47 -0.02 -6.63 7.06
CA VAL A 47 -0.13 -5.92 5.78
C VAL A 47 -0.75 -6.86 4.74
N VAL A 48 -1.93 -6.50 4.23
CA VAL A 48 -2.65 -7.30 3.23
C VAL A 48 -2.23 -6.99 1.79
N CYS A 49 -1.77 -5.76 1.54
CA CYS A 49 -1.21 -5.35 0.26
C CYS A 49 -0.33 -4.09 0.41
N ALA A 50 0.55 -3.90 -0.56
CA ALA A 50 1.34 -2.69 -0.73
C ALA A 50 0.97 -2.01 -2.06
N ILE A 51 0.66 -0.71 -1.98
CA ILE A 51 0.32 0.16 -3.10
C ILE A 51 1.44 1.17 -3.24
N ALA A 52 2.12 1.14 -4.38
CA ALA A 52 3.22 2.02 -4.69
C ALA A 52 2.82 3.02 -5.78
N THR A 53 3.42 4.21 -5.77
CA THR A 53 3.36 5.13 -6.91
C THR A 53 4.22 4.62 -8.06
N GLU A 54 3.96 5.11 -9.27
CA GLU A 54 4.75 4.70 -10.45
C GLU A 54 6.23 5.06 -10.26
N ASP A 55 6.53 6.24 -9.71
CA ASP A 55 7.90 6.66 -9.36
C ASP A 55 8.62 5.62 -8.48
N VAL A 56 7.94 5.03 -7.49
CA VAL A 56 8.53 3.98 -6.63
C VAL A 56 8.79 2.70 -7.42
N LEU A 57 7.88 2.33 -8.33
CA LEU A 57 8.05 1.16 -9.18
C LEU A 57 9.17 1.34 -10.21
N ASP A 58 9.36 2.56 -10.71
CA ASP A 58 10.46 2.97 -11.60
C ASP A 58 11.79 3.21 -10.85
N GLY A 59 11.80 3.10 -9.52
CA GLY A 59 12.98 3.26 -8.68
C GLY A 59 13.35 4.70 -8.34
N LEU A 60 12.52 5.68 -8.71
CA LEU A 60 12.61 7.10 -8.36
C LEU A 60 12.05 7.35 -6.95
N CYS A 61 12.62 6.70 -5.95
CA CYS A 61 12.10 6.77 -4.59
C CYS A 61 13.18 6.96 -3.52
N SER A 62 12.73 7.27 -2.30
CA SER A 62 13.64 7.35 -1.17
C SER A 62 14.16 5.96 -0.76
N PRO A 63 15.30 5.87 -0.07
CA PRO A 63 15.78 4.60 0.47
C PRO A 63 14.75 3.90 1.38
N SER A 64 13.95 4.69 2.12
CA SER A 64 12.89 4.17 2.99
C SER A 64 11.75 3.53 2.19
N ASP A 65 11.34 4.14 1.07
CA ASP A 65 10.32 3.57 0.17
C ASP A 65 10.79 2.26 -0.43
N ALA A 66 12.04 2.22 -0.93
CA ALA A 66 12.65 1.02 -1.46
C ALA A 66 12.70 -0.10 -0.41
N MET A 67 13.09 0.23 0.82
CA MET A 67 13.13 -0.72 1.94
C MET A 67 11.73 -1.26 2.28
N ALA A 68 10.72 -0.39 2.34
CA ALA A 68 9.34 -0.79 2.63
C ALA A 68 8.80 -1.76 1.55
N MET A 69 9.09 -1.49 0.28
CA MET A 69 8.74 -2.37 -0.83
C MET A 69 9.50 -3.71 -0.78
N GLN A 70 10.80 -3.68 -0.50
CA GLN A 70 11.59 -4.90 -0.33
C GLN A 70 11.05 -5.77 0.81
N LEU A 71 10.69 -5.16 1.94
CA LEU A 71 10.15 -5.86 3.10
C LEU A 71 8.76 -6.45 2.80
N ALA A 72 7.89 -5.71 2.13
CA ALA A 72 6.59 -6.20 1.69
C ALA A 72 6.75 -7.44 0.77
N ARG A 73 7.62 -7.34 -0.24
CA ARG A 73 7.92 -8.46 -1.15
C ARG A 73 8.51 -9.67 -0.42
N ALA A 74 9.44 -9.45 0.50
CA ALA A 74 10.05 -10.52 1.30
C ALA A 74 9.03 -11.25 2.20
N ARG A 75 7.97 -10.55 2.62
CA ARG A 75 6.85 -11.11 3.38
C ARG A 75 5.78 -11.79 2.50
N GLY A 76 5.95 -11.80 1.17
CA GLY A 76 4.96 -12.33 0.23
C GLY A 76 3.71 -11.46 0.09
N VAL A 77 3.77 -10.20 0.54
CA VAL A 77 2.67 -9.24 0.40
C VAL A 77 2.56 -8.83 -1.08
N PRO A 78 1.36 -8.82 -1.68
CA PRO A 78 1.16 -8.31 -3.02
C PRO A 78 1.57 -6.83 -3.12
N CYS A 79 2.51 -6.51 -4.00
CA CYS A 79 2.92 -5.15 -4.32
C CYS A 79 2.36 -4.75 -5.67
N VAL A 80 1.50 -3.74 -5.72
CA VAL A 80 0.87 -3.26 -6.95
C VAL A 80 1.07 -1.76 -7.14
N GLY A 81 0.99 -1.29 -8.37
CA GLY A 81 0.93 0.13 -8.68
C GLY A 81 -0.43 0.73 -8.29
N VAL A 82 -0.44 1.99 -7.89
CA VAL A 82 -1.65 2.80 -7.64
C VAL A 82 -2.60 2.79 -8.85
N ARG A 83 -2.08 2.58 -10.06
CA ARG A 83 -2.89 2.50 -11.28
C ARG A 83 -3.59 1.15 -11.42
N ASP A 84 -2.96 0.07 -10.98
CA ASP A 84 -3.48 -1.31 -11.10
C ASP A 84 -4.23 -1.78 -9.84
N ALA A 85 -4.18 -1.02 -8.75
CA ALA A 85 -4.76 -1.39 -7.45
C ALA A 85 -6.28 -1.68 -7.48
N HIS A 86 -6.99 -1.36 -8.55
CA HIS A 86 -8.38 -1.79 -8.75
C HIS A 86 -8.56 -3.31 -8.61
N VAL A 87 -7.53 -4.10 -8.95
CA VAL A 87 -7.58 -5.57 -8.86
C VAL A 87 -7.62 -6.05 -7.41
N LEU A 88 -7.16 -5.23 -6.46
CA LEU A 88 -7.17 -5.54 -5.03
C LEU A 88 -8.51 -5.21 -4.39
N GLU A 89 -9.23 -4.21 -4.90
CA GLU A 89 -10.52 -3.79 -4.36
C GLU A 89 -11.59 -4.90 -4.46
N ASP A 90 -11.44 -5.80 -5.43
CA ASP A 90 -12.29 -6.98 -5.66
C ASP A 90 -11.80 -8.23 -4.91
N ALA A 91 -10.51 -8.30 -4.57
CA ALA A 91 -9.87 -9.48 -3.99
C ALA A 91 -9.86 -9.51 -2.45
N ILE A 92 -10.10 -8.36 -1.80
CA ILE A 92 -10.05 -8.16 -0.33
C ILE A 92 -11.46 -7.87 0.20
#